data_AF-A0A7W1MX63-F1
#
_entry.id   AF-A0A7W1MX63-F1
#
_cell.length_a   1.000
_cell.length_b   1.000
_cell.length_c   1.000
_cell.angle_alpha   90.00
_cell.angle_beta   90.00
_cell.angle_gamma   90.00
#
_symmetry.space_group_name_H-M   'P 1'
#
loop_
_entity.id
_entity.type
_entity.pdbx_description
1 polymer ?
#
loop_
_entity_poly.entity_id
_entity_poly.type
_entity_poly.pdbx_seq_one_letter_code
_entity_poly.pdbx_strand_id
1 'polypeptide(L)'
;MTSRLAMPVVRLEYLVVAVFALAVGLLAGVDPVLALVVTLALGFVLVTMADVTVGLCLFALLTFVDQLPQLDDASLWLTKFAGALLAASWFASVATAGRVKTFVSAHPSVAYLLAFFLTWTGLSLVWADSVSDGIEAVVRYSLNVVLFLIVFTAV
;
A
#
# COMPACT_ATOMS: atom_id res chain seq x y z
N MET A 1 -10.05 57.74 5.48
CA MET A 1 -8.75 57.03 5.43
C MET A 1 -8.79 55.86 6.41
N THR A 2 -9.29 54.70 5.97
CA THR A 2 -9.28 53.46 6.77
C THR A 2 -8.94 52.32 5.83
N SER A 3 -7.64 52.09 5.64
CA SER A 3 -7.11 50.96 4.89
C SER A 3 -7.41 49.67 5.66
N ARG A 4 -8.42 48.93 5.22
CA ARG A 4 -8.61 47.54 5.65
C ARG A 4 -7.47 46.73 5.04
N LEU A 5 -6.50 46.36 5.88
CA LEU A 5 -5.56 45.29 5.59
C LEU A 5 -6.36 43.99 5.41
N ALA A 6 -6.69 43.67 4.15
CA ALA A 6 -7.17 42.37 3.78
C ALA A 6 -6.00 41.40 3.93
N MET A 7 -5.86 40.78 5.10
CA MET A 7 -4.94 39.65 5.23
C MET A 7 -5.45 38.56 4.28
N PRO A 8 -4.63 38.04 3.35
CA PRO A 8 -4.98 36.82 2.65
C PRO A 8 -5.08 35.76 3.73
N VAL A 9 -6.28 35.19 3.92
CA VAL A 9 -6.48 34.09 4.85
C VAL A 9 -5.71 32.91 4.27
N VAL A 10 -4.44 32.77 4.65
CA VAL A 10 -3.59 31.66 4.23
C VAL A 10 -4.27 30.41 4.78
N ARG A 11 -4.87 29.63 3.88
CA ARG A 11 -5.52 28.39 4.29
C ARG A 11 -4.45 27.45 4.86
N LEU A 12 -4.81 26.77 5.95
CA LEU A 12 -3.93 25.86 6.69
C LEU A 12 -3.27 24.81 5.76
N GLU A 13 -3.99 24.37 4.73
CA GLU A 13 -3.50 23.46 3.69
C GLU A 13 -2.20 23.94 3.01
N TYR A 14 -2.08 25.23 2.68
CA TYR A 14 -0.89 25.77 2.03
C TYR A 14 0.32 25.83 2.97
N LEU A 15 0.07 26.07 4.25
CA LEU A 15 1.12 26.14 5.27
C LEU A 15 1.72 24.75 5.53
N VAL A 16 0.87 23.72 5.57
CA VAL A 16 1.31 22.31 5.69
C VAL A 16 2.17 21.90 4.49
N VAL A 17 1.74 22.22 3.27
CA VAL A 17 2.51 21.92 2.04
C VAL A 17 3.86 22.65 2.03
N ALA A 18 3.88 23.92 2.45
CA ALA A 18 5.11 24.71 2.49
C ALA A 18 6.13 24.19 3.52
N VAL A 19 5.68 23.83 4.72
CA VAL A 19 6.53 23.23 5.77
C VAL A 19 7.08 21.89 5.31
N PHE A 20 6.24 21.07 4.68
CA PHE A 20 6.65 19.79 4.14
C PHE A 20 7.69 19.94 3.02
N ALA A 21 7.45 20.85 2.07
CA ALA A 21 8.39 21.15 0.99
C ALA A 21 9.75 21.66 1.53
N LEU A 22 9.74 22.49 2.58
CA LEU A 22 10.96 22.93 3.25
C LEU A 22 11.71 21.77 3.90
N ALA A 23 11.01 20.87 4.60
CA ALA A 23 11.64 19.70 5.21
C ALA A 23 12.30 18.78 4.17
N VAL A 24 11.60 18.51 3.07
CA VAL A 24 12.16 17.72 1.95
C VAL A 24 13.34 18.45 1.29
N GLY A 25 13.24 19.76 1.09
CA GLY A 25 14.32 20.57 0.52
C GLY A 25 15.59 20.61 1.39
N LEU A 26 15.43 20.70 2.72
CA LEU A 26 16.56 20.60 3.65
C LEU A 26 17.21 19.22 3.61
N LEU A 27 16.39 18.18 3.52
CA LEU A 27 16.84 16.80 3.45
C LEU A 27 17.58 16.51 2.13
N ALA A 28 17.16 17.13 1.02
CA ALA A 28 17.86 17.08 -0.27
C ALA A 28 19.25 17.74 -0.23
N GLY A 29 19.46 18.71 0.66
CA GLY A 29 20.76 19.32 0.89
C GLY A 29 21.76 18.40 1.62
N VAL A 30 21.28 17.40 2.35
CA VAL A 30 22.11 16.41 3.05
C VAL A 30 22.35 15.19 2.17
N ASP A 31 21.28 14.59 1.65
CA ASP A 31 21.35 13.43 0.75
C ASP A 31 20.23 13.54 -0.31
N PRO A 32 20.58 13.73 -1.59
CA PRO A 32 19.60 13.89 -2.66
C PRO A 32 18.83 12.58 -2.94
N VAL A 33 19.44 11.42 -2.71
CA VAL A 33 18.79 10.12 -2.92
C VAL A 33 17.72 9.91 -1.87
N LEU A 34 18.03 10.20 -0.60
CA LEU A 34 17.07 10.07 0.50
C LEU A 34 15.86 10.99 0.28
N ALA A 35 16.08 12.23 -0.16
CA ALA A 35 14.99 13.15 -0.48
C ALA A 35 14.07 12.64 -1.60
N LEU A 36 14.66 12.05 -2.64
CA LEU A 36 13.91 11.48 -3.76
C LEU A 36 13.08 10.26 -3.30
N VAL A 37 13.67 9.37 -2.52
CA VAL A 37 12.97 8.20 -1.95
C VAL A 37 11.79 8.62 -1.08
N VAL A 38 11.99 9.58 -0.16
CA VAL A 38 10.93 10.07 0.73
C VAL A 38 9.80 10.72 -0.07
N THR A 39 10.13 11.51 -1.09
CA THR A 39 9.14 12.18 -1.93
C THR A 39 8.32 11.18 -2.73
N LEU A 40 8.98 10.18 -3.34
CA LEU A 40 8.29 9.12 -4.09
C LEU A 40 7.43 8.25 -3.17
N ALA A 41 7.94 7.86 -2.01
CA ALA A 41 7.20 7.07 -1.03
C ALA A 41 5.93 7.80 -0.57
N LEU A 42 6.05 9.09 -0.24
CA LEU A 42 4.89 9.90 0.17
C LEU A 42 3.93 10.15 -0.99
N GLY A 43 4.44 10.38 -2.21
CA GLY A 43 3.61 10.46 -3.40
C GLY A 43 2.80 9.18 -3.62
N PHE A 44 3.45 8.01 -3.54
CA PHE A 44 2.79 6.71 -3.61
C PHE A 44 1.71 6.55 -2.53
N VAL A 45 2.01 6.96 -1.28
CA VAL A 45 1.03 6.90 -0.18
C VAL A 45 -0.20 7.74 -0.47
N LEU A 46 -0.01 9.00 -0.85
CA LEU A 46 -1.10 9.92 -1.12
C LEU A 46 -1.95 9.45 -2.31
N VAL A 47 -1.31 8.99 -3.39
CA VAL A 47 -2.00 8.47 -4.57
C VAL A 47 -2.78 7.20 -4.24
N THR A 48 -2.19 6.26 -3.50
CA THR A 48 -2.83 4.99 -3.12
C THR A 48 -4.01 5.20 -2.17
N MET A 49 -3.93 6.22 -1.30
CA MET A 49 -5.05 6.62 -0.43
C MET A 49 -6.17 7.33 -1.20
N ALA A 50 -5.83 8.05 -2.28
CA ALA A 50 -6.80 8.76 -3.10
C ALA A 50 -7.54 7.82 -4.07
N ASP A 51 -6.81 6.88 -4.68
CA ASP A 51 -7.34 5.90 -5.61
C ASP A 51 -6.59 4.55 -5.48
N VAL A 52 -7.30 3.55 -4.98
CA VAL A 52 -6.78 2.19 -4.77
C VAL A 52 -6.37 1.56 -6.12
N THR A 53 -7.03 1.90 -7.22
CA THR A 53 -6.72 1.40 -8.57
C THR A 53 -5.36 1.88 -9.03
N VAL A 54 -5.09 3.18 -8.88
CA VAL A 54 -3.79 3.75 -9.24
C VAL A 54 -2.69 3.20 -8.32
N GLY A 55 -2.98 3.08 -7.03
CA GLY A 55 -2.07 2.44 -6.07
C GLY A 55 -1.74 0.99 -6.45
N LEU A 56 -2.73 0.21 -6.89
CA LEU A 56 -2.55 -1.16 -7.37
C LEU A 56 -1.67 -1.21 -8.63
N CYS A 57 -1.88 -0.32 -9.60
CA CYS A 57 -1.06 -0.24 -10.80
C CYS A 57 0.41 0.09 -10.46
N LEU A 58 0.64 1.05 -9.57
CA LEU A 58 1.99 1.41 -9.12
C LEU A 58 2.64 0.26 -8.33
N PHE A 59 1.88 -0.40 -7.46
CA PHE A 59 2.37 -1.57 -6.73
C PHE A 59 2.77 -2.71 -7.67
N ALA A 60 2.00 -2.98 -8.73
CA ALA A 60 2.38 -3.96 -9.73
C ALA A 60 3.74 -3.64 -10.37
N LEU A 61 4.01 -2.37 -10.71
CA LEU A 61 5.33 -1.96 -11.21
C LEU A 61 6.43 -2.15 -10.16
N LEU A 62 6.17 -1.83 -8.89
CA LEU A 62 7.14 -2.06 -7.81
C LEU A 62 7.49 -3.53 -7.65
N THR A 63 6.52 -4.44 -7.76
CA THR A 63 6.78 -5.89 -7.68
C THR A 63 7.69 -6.38 -8.80
N PHE A 64 7.63 -5.79 -9.99
CA PHE A 64 8.58 -6.11 -11.07
C PHE A 64 10.00 -5.64 -10.74
N VAL A 65 10.15 -4.45 -10.17
CA VAL A 65 11.45 -3.90 -9.77
C VAL A 65 12.08 -4.76 -8.66
N ASP A 66 11.27 -5.28 -7.75
CA ASP A 66 11.70 -6.16 -6.66
C ASP A 66 12.29 -7.49 -7.13
N GLN A 67 12.01 -7.93 -8.37
CA GLN A 67 12.60 -9.14 -8.94
C GLN A 67 13.98 -8.90 -9.57
N LEU A 68 14.49 -7.66 -9.55
CA LEU A 68 15.80 -7.34 -10.13
C LEU A 68 16.93 -7.66 -9.13
N PRO A 69 17.89 -8.56 -9.47
CA PRO A 69 18.93 -9.01 -8.55
C PRO A 69 19.88 -7.92 -8.03
N GLN A 70 19.84 -6.73 -8.63
CA GLN A 70 20.74 -5.61 -8.32
C GLN A 70 20.23 -4.76 -7.15
N LEU A 71 19.01 -5.01 -6.64
CA LEU A 71 18.32 -4.14 -5.68
C LEU A 71 17.78 -4.88 -4.42
N ASP A 72 18.11 -6.17 -4.28
CA ASP A 72 17.47 -7.14 -3.35
C ASP A 72 17.29 -6.66 -1.90
N ASP A 73 18.31 -6.06 -1.28
CA ASP A 73 18.25 -5.77 0.16
C ASP A 73 17.33 -4.60 0.52
N ALA A 74 17.21 -3.60 -0.34
CA ALA A 74 16.40 -2.40 -0.09
C ALA A 74 15.00 -2.48 -0.71
N SER A 75 14.85 -3.21 -1.83
CA SER A 75 13.58 -3.32 -2.55
C SER A 75 12.56 -4.18 -1.79
N LEU A 76 13.01 -5.24 -1.10
CA LEU A 76 12.13 -6.16 -0.38
C LEU A 76 11.29 -5.45 0.68
N TRP A 77 11.90 -4.53 1.42
CA TRP A 77 11.20 -3.77 2.46
C TRP A 77 10.21 -2.79 1.83
N LEU A 78 10.62 -2.11 0.75
CA LEU A 78 9.77 -1.17 0.03
C LEU A 78 8.51 -1.86 -0.51
N THR A 79 8.66 -3.03 -1.13
CA THR A 79 7.54 -3.81 -1.69
C THR A 79 6.60 -4.30 -0.59
N LYS A 80 7.13 -4.78 0.54
CA LYS A 80 6.30 -5.17 1.70
C LYS A 80 5.51 -4.00 2.28
N PHE A 81 6.15 -2.84 2.46
CA PHE A 81 5.49 -1.63 2.95
C PHE A 81 4.43 -1.12 1.97
N ALA A 82 4.74 -1.11 0.68
CA ALA A 82 3.81 -0.69 -0.37
C ALA A 82 2.58 -1.60 -0.43
N GLY A 83 2.78 -2.92 -0.37
CA GLY A 83 1.69 -3.90 -0.35
C GLY A 83 0.83 -3.80 0.90
N ALA A 84 1.43 -3.60 2.08
CA ALA A 84 0.70 -3.41 3.33
C ALA A 84 -0.13 -2.12 3.31
N LEU A 85 0.42 -1.03 2.77
CA LEU A 85 -0.28 0.23 2.60
C LEU A 85 -1.47 0.09 1.64
N LEU A 86 -1.27 -0.62 0.52
CA LEU A 86 -2.33 -0.89 -0.44
C LEU A 86 -3.46 -1.69 0.19
N ALA A 87 -3.15 -2.73 0.97
CA ALA A 87 -4.13 -3.51 1.71
C ALA A 87 -4.89 -2.68 2.74
N ALA A 88 -4.19 -1.79 3.47
CA ALA A 88 -4.82 -0.87 4.41
C ALA A 88 -5.74 0.14 3.71
N SER A 89 -5.30 0.68 2.57
CA SER A 89 -6.10 1.59 1.72
C SER A 89 -7.39 0.94 1.26
N TRP A 90 -7.26 -0.27 0.70
CA TRP A 90 -8.38 -1.07 0.27
C TRP A 90 -9.34 -1.36 1.42
N PHE A 91 -8.83 -1.77 2.59
CA PHE A 91 -9.66 -2.05 3.75
C PHE A 91 -10.43 -0.80 4.21
N ALA A 92 -9.78 0.37 4.23
CA ALA A 92 -10.44 1.64 4.52
C ALA A 92 -11.52 1.98 3.49
N SER A 93 -11.24 1.74 2.20
CA SER A 93 -12.20 1.92 1.11
C SER A 93 -13.42 1.02 1.28
N VAL A 94 -13.23 -0.28 1.57
CA VAL A 94 -14.33 -1.22 1.81
C VAL A 94 -15.12 -0.88 3.07
N ALA A 95 -14.45 -0.43 4.13
CA ALA A 95 -15.11 -0.05 5.38
C ALA A 95 -15.96 1.23 5.25
N THR A 96 -15.59 2.14 4.34
CA THR A 96 -16.29 3.41 4.11
C THR A 96 -17.31 3.34 2.98
N ALA A 97 -17.07 2.52 1.97
CA ALA A 97 -17.98 2.29 0.85
C ALA A 97 -19.10 1.32 1.27
N GLY A 98 -20.23 1.86 1.73
CA GLY A 98 -21.36 1.12 2.33
C GLY A 98 -21.75 -0.24 1.71
N ARG A 99 -22.91 -0.33 1.05
CA ARG A 99 -23.48 -1.63 0.60
C ARG A 99 -22.89 -2.05 -0.77
N VAL A 100 -21.57 -2.16 -0.88
CA VAL A 100 -20.90 -2.64 -2.10
C VAL A 100 -20.98 -4.17 -2.16
N LYS A 101 -21.16 -4.74 -3.36
CA LYS A 101 -21.11 -6.19 -3.56
C LYS A 101 -19.71 -6.68 -3.20
N THR A 102 -19.59 -7.39 -2.08
CA THR A 102 -18.32 -7.99 -1.66
C THR A 102 -17.96 -9.16 -2.56
N PHE A 103 -16.66 -9.43 -2.73
CA PHE A 103 -16.17 -10.60 -3.49
C PHE A 103 -16.82 -11.91 -3.02
N VAL A 104 -17.02 -12.05 -1.71
CA VAL A 104 -17.68 -13.22 -1.10
C VAL A 104 -19.13 -13.37 -1.58
N SER A 105 -19.85 -12.26 -1.75
CA SER A 105 -21.22 -12.28 -2.27
C SER A 105 -21.28 -12.49 -3.78
N ALA A 106 -20.27 -12.05 -4.53
CA ALA A 106 -20.23 -12.15 -5.99
C ALA A 106 -19.74 -13.53 -6.48
N HIS A 107 -18.71 -14.08 -5.83
CA HIS A 107 -18.06 -15.33 -6.20
C HIS A 107 -17.85 -16.24 -4.98
N PRO A 108 -18.94 -16.77 -4.37
CA PRO A 108 -18.85 -17.54 -3.13
C PRO A 108 -18.02 -18.82 -3.28
N SER A 109 -18.08 -19.50 -4.43
CA SER A 109 -17.28 -20.70 -4.70
C SER A 109 -15.77 -20.44 -4.64
N VAL A 110 -15.33 -19.34 -5.26
CA VAL A 110 -13.91 -18.94 -5.25
C VAL A 110 -13.49 -18.51 -3.85
N ALA A 111 -14.33 -17.76 -3.14
CA ALA A 111 -14.05 -17.35 -1.76
C ALA A 111 -13.87 -18.56 -0.82
N TYR A 112 -14.72 -19.59 -0.92
CA TYR A 112 -14.57 -20.82 -0.13
C TYR A 112 -13.33 -21.61 -0.53
N LEU A 113 -12.99 -21.68 -1.82
CA LEU A 113 -11.77 -22.33 -2.29
C LEU A 113 -10.52 -21.65 -1.70
N LEU A 114 -10.46 -20.32 -1.72
CA LEU A 114 -9.35 -19.55 -1.15
C LEU A 114 -9.25 -19.74 0.36
N ALA A 115 -10.39 -19.69 1.07
CA ALA A 115 -10.43 -19.93 2.52
C ALA A 115 -9.98 -21.35 2.88
N PHE A 116 -10.43 -22.34 2.11
CA PHE A 116 -10.01 -23.73 2.27
C PHE A 116 -8.51 -23.88 2.01
N PHE A 117 -7.99 -23.29 0.92
CA PHE A 117 -6.57 -23.32 0.60
C PHE A 117 -5.72 -22.72 1.72
N LEU A 118 -6.08 -21.52 2.23
CA LEU A 118 -5.35 -20.90 3.34
C LEU A 118 -5.41 -21.75 4.61
N THR A 119 -6.59 -22.26 4.96
CA THR A 119 -6.77 -23.15 6.11
C THR A 119 -5.91 -24.40 5.99
N TRP A 120 -5.87 -25.00 4.79
CA TRP A 120 -5.08 -26.18 4.51
C TRP A 120 -3.57 -25.90 4.61
N THR A 121 -3.11 -24.77 4.06
CA THR A 121 -1.70 -24.37 4.18
C THR A 121 -1.29 -24.12 5.63
N GLY A 122 -2.15 -23.50 6.44
CA GLY A 122 -1.91 -23.31 7.87
C GLY A 122 -1.91 -24.62 8.66
N LEU A 123 -2.84 -25.53 8.36
CA LEU A 123 -2.92 -26.84 9.02
C LEU A 123 -1.70 -27.72 8.70
N SER A 124 -1.14 -27.57 7.49
CA SER A 124 0.07 -28.29 7.07
C SER A 124 1.29 -27.93 7.93
N LEU A 125 1.30 -26.77 8.61
CA LEU A 125 2.37 -26.39 9.54
C LEU A 125 2.44 -27.30 10.78
N VAL A 126 1.34 -27.94 11.17
CA VAL A 126 1.29 -28.80 12.36
C VAL A 126 2.18 -30.05 12.19
N TRP A 127 2.43 -30.46 10.96
CA TRP A 127 3.20 -31.66 10.61
C TRP A 127 4.43 -31.31 9.76
N ALA A 128 4.81 -30.03 9.71
CA ALA A 128 5.92 -29.57 8.90
C ALA A 128 7.27 -29.83 9.58
N ASP A 129 8.23 -30.37 8.82
CA ASP A 129 9.61 -30.55 9.28
C ASP A 129 10.31 -29.20 9.51
N SER A 130 10.04 -28.20 8.64
CA SER A 130 10.52 -26.82 8.78
C SER A 130 9.37 -25.81 8.88
N VAL A 131 9.04 -25.42 10.12
CA VAL A 131 7.96 -24.47 10.39
C VAL A 131 8.28 -23.06 9.86
N SER A 132 9.56 -22.64 9.86
CA SER A 132 9.99 -21.32 9.38
C SER A 132 9.62 -21.07 7.93
N ASP A 133 9.95 -22.03 7.06
CA ASP A 133 9.74 -21.92 5.61
C ASP A 133 8.23 -21.98 5.30
N GLY A 134 7.51 -22.77 6.08
CA GLY A 134 6.06 -22.85 6.02
C GLY A 134 5.37 -21.52 6.39
N ILE A 135 5.84 -20.82 7.44
CA ILE A 135 5.28 -19.51 7.81
C ILE A 135 5.47 -18.49 6.69
N GLU A 136 6.66 -18.44 6.08
CA GLU A 136 6.91 -17.54 4.95
C GLU A 136 5.94 -17.82 3.78
N ALA A 137 5.72 -19.09 3.45
CA ALA A 137 4.77 -19.49 2.43
C ALA A 137 3.33 -19.08 2.78
N VAL A 138 2.88 -19.32 4.02
CA VAL A 138 1.53 -18.97 4.48
C VAL A 138 1.29 -17.46 4.43
N VAL A 139 2.27 -16.66 4.87
CA VAL A 139 2.19 -15.19 4.78
C VAL A 139 2.10 -14.74 3.33
N ARG A 140 2.95 -15.28 2.46
CA ARG A 140 2.95 -14.96 1.03
C ARG A 140 1.61 -15.29 0.38
N TYR A 141 1.06 -16.48 0.63
CA TYR A 141 -0.24 -16.87 0.08
C TYR A 141 -1.40 -16.03 0.62
N SER A 142 -1.36 -15.67 1.90
CA SER A 142 -2.37 -14.79 2.50
C SER A 142 -2.37 -13.40 1.84
N LEU A 143 -1.18 -12.82 1.63
CA LEU A 143 -1.04 -11.54 0.92
C LEU A 143 -1.53 -11.63 -0.54
N ASN A 144 -1.24 -12.73 -1.23
CA ASN A 144 -1.74 -12.95 -2.60
C ASN A 144 -3.27 -13.05 -2.65
N VAL A 145 -3.90 -13.72 -1.68
CA VAL A 145 -5.36 -13.76 -1.57
C VAL A 145 -5.93 -12.36 -1.39
N VAL A 146 -5.33 -11.54 -0.52
CA VAL A 146 -5.75 -10.14 -0.35
C VAL A 146 -5.62 -9.37 -1.66
N LEU A 147 -4.50 -9.51 -2.39
CA LEU A 147 -4.32 -8.87 -3.69
C LEU A 147 -5.43 -9.23 -4.69
N PHE A 148 -5.86 -10.50 -4.75
CA PHE A 148 -7.01 -10.89 -5.58
C PHE A 148 -8.28 -10.11 -5.24
N LEU A 149 -8.55 -9.90 -3.94
CA LEU A 149 -9.70 -9.12 -3.49
C LEU A 149 -9.58 -7.65 -3.89
N ILE A 150 -8.38 -7.07 -3.74
CA ILE A 150 -8.10 -5.69 -4.12
C ILE A 150 -8.36 -5.50 -5.63
N VAL A 151 -7.81 -6.37 -6.46
CA VAL A 151 -7.99 -6.35 -7.93
C VAL A 151 -9.48 -6.43 -8.28
N PHE A 152 -10.24 -7.35 -7.68
CA PHE A 152 -11.67 -7.47 -7.94
C PHE A 152 -12.47 -6.22 -7.56
N THR A 153 -12.11 -5.55 -6.47
CA THR A 153 -12.81 -4.34 -6.05
C THR A 153 -12.39 -3.09 -6.80
N ALA A 154 -11.20 -3.10 -7.41
CA ALA A 154 -10.64 -1.96 -8.14
C ALA A 154 -11.11 -1.92 -9.61
N VAL A 155 -11.51 -3.06 -10.19
CA VAL A 155 -11.94 -3.22 -11.60
C VAL A 155 -13.44 -3.46 -11.67
#